data_AF-A0AAV7XBL8-F1
#
_entry.id   AF-A0AAV7XBL8-F1
#
_cell.length_a   1.000
_cell.length_b   1.000
_cell.length_c   1.000
_cell.angle_alpha   90.00
_cell.angle_beta   90.00
_cell.angle_gamma   90.00
#
_symmetry.space_group_name_H-M   'P 1'
#
loop_
_entity.id
_entity.type
_entity.pdbx_description
1 polymer ?
#
loop_
_entity_poly.entity_id
_entity_poly.type
_entity_poly.pdbx_seq_one_letter_code
_entity_poly.pdbx_strand_id
1 'polypeptide(L)'
;MKADVFALGTAPLILTVFVPLCLVGDALGAARRGVVTRAVRGPWLEEGLAGRRLRLGVMLAALGRGALVRGRGIGVLDRRACGNALRSWFSFLQILMNAKTGGAKNN
;
A
#
# COMPACT_ATOMS: atom_id res chain seq x y z
N MET A 1 -6.07 -16.83 26.60
CA MET A 1 -6.73 -17.59 25.51
C MET A 1 -7.41 -16.69 24.46
N LYS A 2 -8.24 -15.71 24.82
CA LYS A 2 -8.97 -14.87 23.81
C LYS A 2 -8.05 -14.07 22.86
N ALA A 3 -6.94 -13.52 23.37
CA ALA A 3 -6.01 -12.73 22.55
C ALA A 3 -5.24 -13.57 21.51
N ASP A 4 -4.87 -14.82 21.83
CA ASP A 4 -4.18 -15.73 20.91
C ASP A 4 -5.07 -16.12 19.72
N VAL A 5 -6.37 -16.37 19.97
CA VAL A 5 -7.34 -16.70 18.92
C VAL A 5 -7.60 -15.50 18.02
N PHE A 6 -7.63 -14.28 18.59
CA PHE A 6 -7.77 -13.05 17.83
C PHE A 6 -6.54 -12.76 16.95
N ALA A 7 -5.34 -13.00 17.48
CA ALA A 7 -4.08 -12.91 16.74
C ALA A 7 -4.00 -13.93 15.59
N LEU A 8 -4.34 -15.20 15.85
CA LEU A 8 -4.39 -16.25 14.83
C LEU A 8 -5.49 -16.00 13.78
N GLY A 9 -6.64 -15.46 14.18
CA GLY A 9 -7.74 -15.14 13.27
C GLY A 9 -7.49 -13.91 12.40
N THR A 10 -6.69 -12.96 12.88
CA THR A 10 -6.32 -11.74 12.11
C THR A 10 -5.13 -11.97 11.18
N ALA A 11 -4.28 -12.95 11.45
CA ALA A 11 -3.15 -13.32 10.59
C ALA A 11 -3.53 -13.63 9.13
N PRO A 12 -4.52 -14.49 8.83
CA PRO A 12 -4.93 -14.74 7.44
C PRO A 12 -5.50 -13.47 6.80
N LEU A 13 -6.29 -12.69 7.53
CA LEU A 13 -6.88 -11.45 7.00
C LEU A 13 -5.81 -10.41 6.62
N ILE A 14 -4.74 -10.32 7.40
CA ILE A 14 -3.59 -9.46 7.09
C ILE A 14 -2.82 -10.01 5.88
N LEU A 15 -2.53 -11.31 5.84
CA LEU A 15 -1.70 -11.90 4.79
C LEU A 15 -2.43 -12.04 3.45
N THR A 16 -3.74 -12.34 3.45
CA THR A 16 -4.51 -12.62 2.22
C THR A 16 -5.26 -11.41 1.68
N VAL A 17 -5.57 -10.42 2.52
CA VAL A 17 -6.32 -9.23 2.09
C VAL A 17 -5.43 -8.00 2.13
N PHE A 18 -4.86 -7.69 3.30
CA PHE A 18 -4.11 -6.45 3.47
C PHE A 18 -2.83 -6.41 2.62
N VAL A 19 -2.01 -7.46 2.65
CA VAL A 19 -0.75 -7.51 1.87
C VAL A 19 -0.98 -7.39 0.35
N PRO A 20 -1.92 -8.14 -0.28
CA PRO A 20 -2.22 -7.95 -1.71
C PRO A 20 -2.70 -6.54 -2.04
N LEU A 21 -3.57 -5.94 -1.22
CA LEU A 21 -4.02 -4.56 -1.41
C LEU A 21 -2.85 -3.56 -1.41
N CYS A 22 -1.87 -3.76 -0.54
CA CYS A 22 -0.65 -2.96 -0.49
C CYS A 22 0.21 -3.10 -1.75
N LEU A 23 0.38 -4.33 -2.25
CA LEU A 23 1.15 -4.59 -3.47
C LEU A 23 0.47 -3.98 -4.70
N VAL A 24 -0.85 -4.11 -4.79
CA VAL A 24 -1.65 -3.48 -5.86
C VAL A 24 -1.56 -1.96 -5.78
N GLY A 25 -1.63 -1.37 -4.58
CA GLY A 25 -1.46 0.06 -4.38
C GLY A 25 -0.10 0.59 -4.84
N ASP A 26 0.97 -0.13 -4.52
CA ASP A 26 2.33 0.23 -4.96
C ASP A 26 2.52 0.06 -6.47
N ALA A 27 1.98 -1.03 -7.04
CA ALA A 27 1.99 -1.27 -8.48
C ALA A 27 1.22 -0.20 -9.26
N LEU A 28 0.04 0.22 -8.79
CA LEU A 28 -0.69 1.35 -9.36
C LEU A 28 0.12 2.64 -9.28
N GLY A 29 0.75 2.91 -8.13
CA GLY A 29 1.62 4.08 -7.96
C GLY A 29 2.82 4.07 -8.91
N ALA A 30 3.44 2.92 -9.13
CA ALA A 30 4.52 2.75 -10.08
C ALA A 30 4.06 2.89 -11.54
N ALA A 31 2.95 2.24 -11.92
CA ALA A 31 2.37 2.33 -13.26
C ALA A 31 1.99 3.77 -13.61
N ARG A 32 1.37 4.49 -12.68
CA ARG A 32 1.06 5.92 -12.80
C ARG A 32 2.31 6.75 -13.11
N ARG A 33 3.40 6.58 -12.36
CA ARG A 33 4.68 7.24 -12.63
C ARG A 33 5.23 6.88 -14.02
N GLY A 34 5.08 5.62 -14.43
CA GLY A 34 5.45 5.13 -15.76
C GLY A 34 4.65 5.77 -16.91
N VAL A 35 3.36 6.04 -16.70
CA VAL A 35 2.53 6.75 -17.68
C VAL A 35 3.00 8.19 -17.85
N VAL A 36 3.32 8.88 -16.75
CA VAL A 36 3.87 10.26 -16.81
C VAL A 36 5.19 10.28 -17.58
N THR A 37 6.14 9.38 -17.27
CA THR A 37 7.45 9.37 -17.95
C THR A 37 7.34 9.06 -19.43
N ARG A 38 6.45 8.13 -19.82
CA ARG A 38 6.18 7.83 -21.24
C ARG A 38 5.48 8.98 -21.94
N ALA A 39 4.56 9.67 -21.27
CA ALA A 39 3.89 10.84 -21.82
C ALA A 39 4.86 12.00 -22.04
N VAL A 40 5.82 12.23 -21.13
CA VAL A 40 6.87 13.24 -21.31
C VAL A 40 7.77 12.95 -22.51
N ARG A 41 8.14 11.68 -22.73
CA ARG A 41 9.10 11.28 -23.77
C ARG A 41 8.52 11.09 -25.18
N GLY A 42 7.23 11.32 -25.37
CA GLY A 42 6.61 11.08 -26.66
C GLY A 42 6.93 12.15 -27.72
N PRO A 43 6.53 11.93 -28.98
CA PRO A 43 6.89 12.80 -30.11
C PRO A 43 6.05 14.08 -30.14
N TRP A 44 6.33 15.01 -29.22
CA TRP A 44 5.59 16.27 -29.11
C TRP A 44 5.57 17.07 -30.42
N LEU A 45 6.69 17.13 -31.13
CA LEU A 45 6.83 17.94 -32.34
C LEU A 45 5.99 17.43 -33.51
N GLU A 46 5.84 16.10 -33.64
CA GLU A 46 5.09 15.45 -34.73
C GLU A 46 3.58 15.34 -34.42
N GLU A 47 3.19 15.51 -33.15
CA GLU A 47 1.79 15.46 -32.74
C GLU A 47 1.02 16.75 -33.05
N GLY A 48 -0.16 16.60 -33.65
CA GLY A 48 -1.13 17.68 -33.78
C GLY A 48 -1.66 18.18 -32.43
N LEU A 49 -2.31 19.36 -32.45
CA LEU A 49 -2.87 20.03 -31.25
C LEU A 49 -3.76 19.13 -30.38
N ALA A 50 -4.59 18.29 -31.00
CA ALA A 50 -5.47 17.37 -30.29
C ALA A 50 -4.70 16.28 -29.52
N GLY A 51 -3.66 15.70 -30.12
CA GLY A 51 -2.80 14.69 -29.49
C GLY A 51 -2.03 15.26 -28.31
N ARG A 52 -1.47 16.46 -28.46
CA ARG A 52 -0.79 17.18 -27.36
C ARG A 52 -1.73 17.46 -26.18
N ARG A 53 -2.96 17.93 -26.45
CA ARG A 53 -3.96 18.19 -25.39
C ARG A 53 -4.35 16.92 -24.64
N LEU A 54 -4.58 15.81 -25.36
CA LEU A 54 -4.87 14.53 -24.74
C LEU A 54 -3.73 14.09 -23.83
N ARG A 55 -2.48 14.16 -24.32
CA ARG A 55 -1.30 13.77 -23.56
C ARG A 55 -1.09 14.65 -22.32
N LEU A 56 -1.29 15.96 -22.44
CA LEU A 56 -1.28 16.88 -21.29
C LEU A 56 -2.38 16.52 -20.28
N GLY A 57 -3.58 16.19 -20.73
CA GLY A 57 -4.67 15.72 -19.88
C GLY A 57 -4.32 14.43 -19.13
N VAL A 58 -3.72 13.46 -19.83
CA VAL A 58 -3.23 12.21 -19.22
C VAL A 58 -2.11 12.50 -18.23
N MET A 59 -1.17 13.40 -18.55
CA MET A 59 -0.12 13.81 -17.61
C MET A 59 -0.68 14.47 -16.37
N LEU A 60 -1.65 15.38 -16.49
CA LEU A 60 -2.31 16.04 -15.37
C LEU A 60 -3.08 15.03 -14.50
N ALA A 61 -3.83 14.13 -15.11
CA ALA A 61 -4.54 13.06 -14.40
C ALA A 61 -3.56 12.13 -13.68
N ALA A 62 -2.45 11.78 -14.34
CA ALA A 62 -1.39 10.95 -13.78
C ALA A 62 -0.46 11.71 -12.83
N LEU A 63 -0.45 13.04 -12.77
CA LEU A 63 0.19 13.87 -11.73
C LEU A 63 -0.72 14.10 -10.53
N GLY A 64 -2.04 13.96 -10.71
CA GLY A 64 -3.04 13.99 -9.65
C GLY A 64 -3.01 12.77 -8.72
N ARG A 65 -3.75 12.83 -7.60
CA ARG A 65 -3.81 11.75 -6.58
C ARG A 65 -4.68 10.55 -6.97
N GLY A 66 -5.18 10.49 -8.20
CA GLY A 66 -6.29 9.62 -8.62
C GLY A 66 -6.01 8.11 -8.66
N ALA A 67 -4.77 7.69 -8.87
CA ALA A 67 -4.40 6.26 -8.91
C ALA A 67 -3.67 5.80 -7.64
N LEU A 68 -4.00 6.39 -6.48
CA LEU A 68 -3.50 5.96 -5.18
C LEU A 68 -4.61 5.24 -4.42
N VAL A 69 -4.38 3.98 -4.08
CA VAL A 69 -5.24 3.26 -3.14
C VAL A 69 -5.08 3.93 -1.78
N ARG A 70 -6.16 4.47 -1.23
CA ARG A 70 -6.14 5.20 0.05
C ARG A 70 -7.07 4.55 1.05
N GLY A 71 -6.53 4.22 2.21
CA GLY A 71 -7.30 3.81 3.37
C GLY A 71 -7.74 5.03 4.17
N ARG A 72 -9.01 5.07 4.59
CA ARG A 72 -9.51 6.10 5.50
C ARG A 72 -8.71 6.03 6.81
N GLY A 73 -8.03 7.11 7.18
CA GLY A 73 -7.18 7.19 8.39
C GLY A 73 -5.75 6.64 8.25
N ILE A 74 -5.47 5.79 7.25
CA ILE A 74 -4.13 5.22 7.00
C ILE A 74 -3.35 6.05 5.97
N GLY A 75 -4.06 6.79 5.12
CA GLY A 75 -3.45 7.54 4.03
C GLY A 75 -3.24 6.66 2.80
N VAL A 76 -2.12 6.83 2.10
CA VAL A 76 -1.80 6.06 0.89
C VAL A 76 -1.33 4.67 1.30
N LEU A 77 -1.94 3.62 0.76
CA LEU A 77 -1.40 2.26 0.85
C LEU A 77 -0.21 2.15 -0.09
N ASP A 78 0.96 2.51 0.43
CA ASP A 78 2.24 2.22 -0.20
C ASP A 78 2.98 1.10 0.57
N ARG A 79 4.03 0.58 -0.05
CA ARG A 79 4.85 -0.49 0.54
C ARG A 79 5.42 -0.12 1.91
N ARG A 80 5.68 1.17 2.18
CA ARG A 80 6.24 1.65 3.45
C ARG A 80 5.18 1.64 4.56
N ALA A 81 4.00 2.18 4.30
CA ALA A 81 2.85 2.18 5.20
C ALA A 81 2.48 0.75 5.58
N CYS A 82 2.47 -0.17 4.61
CA CYS A 82 2.17 -1.57 4.87
C CYS A 82 3.29 -2.30 5.62
N GLY A 83 4.56 -1.99 5.34
CA GLY A 83 5.67 -2.47 6.15
C GLY A 83 5.61 -2.02 7.60
N ASN A 84 5.23 -0.76 7.84
CA ASN A 84 5.04 -0.22 9.19
C ASN A 84 3.86 -0.89 9.92
N ALA A 85 2.74 -1.12 9.22
CA ALA A 85 1.58 -1.81 9.77
C ALA A 85 1.91 -3.26 10.17
N LEU A 86 2.61 -4.00 9.29
CA LEU A 86 3.07 -5.36 9.58
C LEU A 86 4.04 -5.37 10.77
N ARG A 87 4.98 -4.44 10.83
CA ARG A 87 5.94 -4.33 11.94
C ARG A 87 5.22 -4.07 13.26
N SER A 88 4.25 -3.16 13.28
CA SER A 88 3.42 -2.88 14.46
C SER A 88 2.64 -4.12 14.92
N TRP A 89 2.05 -4.86 13.97
CA TRP A 89 1.35 -6.11 14.27
C TRP A 89 2.29 -7.19 14.82
N PHE A 90 3.47 -7.38 14.24
CA PHE A 90 4.47 -8.32 14.76
C PHE A 90 4.97 -7.94 16.16
N SER A 91 5.22 -6.66 16.42
CA SER A 91 5.58 -6.19 17.76
C SER A 91 4.48 -6.46 18.79
N PHE A 92 3.21 -6.29 18.41
CA PHE A 92 2.08 -6.64 19.27
C PHE A 92 2.03 -8.14 19.58
N LEU A 93 2.26 -9.00 18.58
CA LEU A 93 2.36 -10.45 18.79
C LEU A 93 3.50 -10.83 19.72
N GLN A 94 4.68 -10.21 19.57
CA GLN A 94 5.83 -10.46 20.45
C GLN A 94 5.52 -10.10 21.91
N ILE A 95 4.84 -8.97 22.15
CA ILE A 95 4.41 -8.58 23.50
C ILE A 95 3.44 -9.62 24.07
N LEU A 96 2.46 -10.08 23.28
CA LEU A 96 1.51 -11.10 23.73
C LEU A 96 2.19 -12.44 24.05
N MET A 97 3.13 -12.88 23.22
CA MET A 97 3.88 -14.12 23.47
C MET A 97 4.73 -14.01 24.74
N ASN A 98 5.44 -12.88 24.92
CA ASN A 98 6.28 -12.63 26.09
C ASN A 98 5.45 -12.49 27.38
N ALA A 99 4.28 -11.86 27.32
CA ALA A 99 3.36 -11.78 28.44
C ALA A 99 2.84 -13.16 28.87
N LYS A 100 2.64 -14.07 27.91
CA LYS A 100 2.19 -15.44 28.16
C LYS A 100 3.29 -16.33 28.74
N THR A 101 4.54 -16.19 28.30
CA THR A 101 5.68 -16.96 28.84
C THR A 101 6.19 -16.43 30.18
N GLY A 102 6.03 -15.14 30.46
CA GLY A 102 6.35 -14.55 31.77
C GLY A 102 5.39 -14.97 32.91
N GLY A 103 4.13 -15.27 32.58
CA GLY A 103 3.12 -15.72 33.56
C GLY A 103 3.22 -17.20 33.98
N ALA A 104 4.03 -18.01 33.28
CA ALA A 104 4.18 -19.44 33.58
C ALA A 104 5.23 -19.75 34.66
N LYS A 105 5.91 -18.74 35.22
CA LYS A 105 6.95 -18.90 36.25
C LYS A 105 6.49 -18.65 37.69
N ASN A 106 5.22 -18.28 37.91
CA ASN A 106 4.65 -18.01 39.25
C ASN A 106 3.43 -18.90 39.55
N ASN A 107 3.57 -20.23 39.41
CA ASN A 107 2.72 -21.20 40.09
C ASN A 107 3.57 -22.40 40.50
#